data_AF-A0A7S4QGI0-F1
#
_entry.id   AF-A0A7S4QGI0-F1
#
_cell.length_a   1.000
_cell.length_b   1.000
_cell.length_c   1.000
_cell.angle_alpha   90.00
_cell.angle_beta   90.00
_cell.angle_gamma   90.00
#
_symmetry.space_group_name_H-M   'P 1'
#
loop_
_entity.id
_entity.type
_entity.pdbx_description
1 polymer ?
#
loop_
_entity_poly.entity_id
_entity_poly.type
_entity_poly.pdbx_seq_one_letter_code
_entity_poly.pdbx_strand_id
1 'polypeptide(L)'
;MAPLRSLAALFLGASAVSGFAPATTPFAARNVASSRATELNVFDGVFNDAMKEWNEDHPQLAEFGWGPSVQAEKWNGRHAMFGWVVICATAYAKGHGLIPNADAPLDLKEWGTLATISGKNTITNERAIILIANVHAFSVGLLATLCPLPFSDPLLVDPDSDVPTPEPFGYLPEFLPGVTEEAEIYNGRLAMLGLSTLVGASAIQGKPMLDIVNECTGHAYY
;
A
#
# COMPACT_ATOMS: atom_id res chain seq x y z
N MET A 1 14.71 34.08 -17.80
CA MET A 1 14.16 33.92 -16.42
C MET A 1 13.37 32.60 -16.30
N ALA A 2 14.04 31.46 -16.48
CA ALA A 2 13.46 30.13 -16.33
C ALA A 2 14.21 29.19 -15.35
N PRO A 3 15.53 29.34 -15.06
CA PRO A 3 16.20 28.36 -14.19
C PRO A 3 15.93 28.58 -12.70
N LEU A 4 15.44 29.76 -12.30
CA LEU A 4 15.21 30.10 -10.89
C LEU A 4 13.96 29.43 -10.30
N ARG A 5 12.97 29.09 -11.14
CA ARG A 5 11.71 28.45 -10.72
C ARG A 5 11.88 26.94 -10.49
N SER A 6 12.68 26.27 -11.31
CA SER A 6 13.01 24.86 -11.13
C SER A 6 13.93 24.61 -9.94
N LEU A 7 14.78 25.58 -9.60
CA LEU A 7 15.68 25.51 -8.45
C LEU A 7 14.92 25.73 -7.12
N ALA A 8 13.94 26.64 -7.09
CA ALA A 8 13.06 26.84 -5.92
C ALA A 8 12.19 25.61 -5.60
N ALA A 9 11.75 24.86 -6.61
CA ALA A 9 11.00 23.60 -6.40
C ALA A 9 11.89 22.49 -5.83
N LEU A 10 13.19 22.46 -6.19
CA LEU A 10 14.15 21.48 -5.66
C LEU A 10 14.52 21.77 -4.19
N PHE A 11 14.56 23.04 -3.78
CA PHE A 11 14.87 23.43 -2.39
C PHE A 11 13.67 23.35 -1.42
N LEU A 12 12.43 23.41 -1.93
CA LEU A 12 11.22 23.20 -1.11
C LEU A 12 10.90 21.70 -0.88
N GLY A 13 11.50 20.79 -1.67
CA GLY A 13 11.39 19.34 -1.45
C GLY A 13 12.42 18.77 -0.46
N ALA A 14 13.38 19.57 0.02
CA ALA A 14 14.49 19.11 0.86
C ALA A 14 14.41 19.58 2.34
N SER A 15 13.31 20.23 2.76
CA SER A 15 13.12 20.71 4.13
C SER A 15 12.00 19.97 4.86
N ALA A 16 12.20 18.69 5.17
CA ALA A 16 11.43 17.96 6.18
C ALA A 16 12.32 17.21 7.19
N VAL A 17 13.61 17.57 7.28
CA VAL A 17 14.52 17.08 8.32
C VAL A 17 15.10 18.29 9.05
N SER A 18 14.44 18.73 10.11
CA SER A 18 15.04 19.51 11.21
C SER A 18 14.04 19.63 12.36
N GLY A 19 13.88 18.54 13.10
CA GLY A 19 13.10 18.48 14.34
C GLY A 19 13.92 18.06 15.56
N PHE A 20 15.25 18.24 15.55
CA PHE A 20 16.09 17.99 16.72
C PHE A 20 17.12 19.12 16.88
N ALA A 21 16.82 20.07 17.77
CA ALA A 21 17.82 20.89 18.43
C ALA A 21 17.38 21.11 19.89
N PRO A 22 18.32 21.04 20.87
CA PRO A 22 17.98 21.09 22.28
C PRO A 22 17.72 22.53 22.70
N ALA A 23 16.52 22.82 23.19
CA ALA A 23 16.24 24.11 23.82
C ALA A 23 16.94 24.16 25.19
N THR A 24 18.05 24.89 25.25
CA THR A 24 18.68 25.32 26.48
C THR A 24 17.99 26.60 26.96
N THR A 25 17.27 26.53 28.08
CA THR A 25 17.22 27.61 29.10
C THR A 25 16.49 27.12 30.37
N PRO A 26 16.89 27.59 31.56
CA PRO A 26 16.60 26.93 32.82
C PRO A 26 15.40 27.56 33.52
N PHE A 27 14.28 26.83 33.64
CA PHE A 27 13.24 27.18 34.60
C PHE A 27 12.63 25.93 35.24
N ALA A 28 13.00 25.76 36.51
CA ALA A 28 12.26 25.15 37.61
C ALA A 28 11.50 23.85 37.35
N ALA A 29 12.10 22.75 37.80
CA ALA A 29 11.45 21.48 38.04
C ALA A 29 10.18 21.64 38.91
N ARG A 30 9.04 21.19 38.37
CA ARG A 30 7.88 20.84 39.17
C ARG A 30 7.57 19.38 38.90
N ASN A 31 7.92 18.52 39.85
CA ASN A 31 7.56 17.11 39.85
C ASN A 31 6.03 17.01 39.87
N VAL A 32 5.43 16.78 38.71
CA VAL A 32 4.05 16.32 38.61
C VAL A 32 4.13 14.81 38.72
N ALA A 33 3.63 14.28 39.83
CA ALA A 33 3.49 12.85 40.04
C ALA A 33 2.80 12.23 38.82
N SER A 34 3.47 11.27 38.19
CA SER A 34 2.90 10.42 37.15
C SER A 34 1.68 9.71 37.74
N SER A 35 0.49 10.24 37.47
CA SER A 35 -0.71 9.44 37.50
C SER A 35 -0.53 8.39 36.41
N ARG A 36 -0.17 7.17 36.84
CA ARG A 36 -0.09 5.94 36.05
C ARG A 36 -1.10 6.04 34.91
N ALA A 37 -0.60 6.35 33.72
CA ALA A 37 -1.40 6.24 32.52
C ALA A 37 -1.79 4.76 32.45
N THR A 38 -3.04 4.47 32.75
CA THR A 38 -3.66 3.25 32.26
C THR A 38 -3.68 3.43 30.75
N GLU A 39 -2.61 3.01 30.09
CA GLU A 39 -2.58 2.80 28.65
C GLU A 39 -3.75 1.86 28.36
N LEU A 40 -4.82 2.45 27.85
CA LEU A 40 -5.96 1.70 27.36
C LEU A 40 -5.49 1.07 26.03
N ASN A 41 -4.76 -0.04 26.13
CA ASN A 41 -4.30 -0.91 25.04
C ASN A 41 -5.47 -1.65 24.38
N VAL A 42 -6.55 -0.93 24.03
CA VAL A 42 -7.74 -1.53 23.43
C VAL A 42 -7.42 -2.07 22.03
N PHE A 43 -6.46 -1.47 21.33
CA PHE A 43 -6.12 -1.88 19.95
C PHE A 43 -4.97 -2.90 19.87
N ASP A 44 -4.02 -2.88 20.82
CA ASP A 44 -2.94 -3.87 20.90
C ASP A 44 -3.47 -5.23 21.39
N GLY A 45 -4.53 -5.21 22.22
CA GLY A 45 -5.32 -6.40 22.54
C GLY A 45 -6.01 -6.96 21.31
N VAL A 46 -6.75 -6.16 20.53
CA VAL A 46 -7.60 -6.68 19.44
C VAL A 46 -6.84 -7.47 18.37
N PHE A 47 -5.66 -7.02 17.92
CA PHE A 47 -4.91 -7.78 16.91
C PHE A 47 -4.33 -9.07 17.51
N ASN A 48 -3.69 -8.98 18.67
CA ASN A 48 -3.11 -10.15 19.34
C ASN A 48 -4.18 -11.16 19.80
N ASP A 49 -5.33 -10.66 20.27
CA ASP A 49 -6.51 -11.45 20.64
C ASP A 49 -7.12 -12.10 19.39
N ALA A 50 -7.22 -11.39 18.26
CA ALA A 50 -7.69 -11.96 17.00
C ALA A 50 -6.74 -13.01 16.42
N MET A 51 -5.41 -12.81 16.52
CA MET A 51 -4.43 -13.82 16.16
C MET A 51 -4.59 -15.06 17.05
N LYS A 52 -4.75 -14.85 18.36
CA LYS A 52 -4.90 -15.93 19.33
C LYS A 52 -6.19 -16.73 19.11
N GLU A 53 -7.32 -16.05 18.94
CA GLU A 53 -8.62 -16.66 18.63
C GLU A 53 -8.56 -17.44 17.30
N TRP A 54 -7.92 -16.87 16.28
CA TRP A 54 -7.74 -17.55 15.00
C TRP A 54 -6.86 -18.80 15.09
N ASN A 55 -5.77 -18.74 15.87
CA ASN A 55 -4.89 -19.88 16.09
C ASN A 55 -5.58 -21.00 16.88
N GLU A 56 -6.49 -20.66 17.78
CA GLU A 56 -7.30 -21.61 18.54
C GLU A 56 -8.37 -22.28 17.65
N ASP A 57 -9.04 -21.51 16.78
CA ASP A 57 -10.11 -22.02 15.92
C ASP A 57 -9.61 -22.74 14.66
N HIS A 58 -8.50 -22.30 14.08
CA HIS A 58 -7.99 -22.80 12.79
C HIS A 58 -6.47 -23.08 12.79
N PRO A 59 -5.99 -24.01 13.65
CA PRO A 59 -4.56 -24.26 13.83
C PRO A 59 -3.84 -24.70 12.55
N GLN A 60 -4.52 -25.49 11.69
CA GLN A 60 -3.95 -25.98 10.43
C GLN A 60 -3.74 -24.88 9.38
N LEU A 61 -4.45 -23.75 9.49
CA LEU A 61 -4.32 -22.63 8.54
C LEU A 61 -3.39 -21.55 9.10
N ALA A 62 -3.46 -21.32 10.41
CA ALA A 62 -2.55 -20.45 11.14
C ALA A 62 -1.08 -20.81 10.92
N GLU A 63 -0.78 -22.12 10.89
CA GLU A 63 0.56 -22.66 10.66
C GLU A 63 1.19 -22.19 9.33
N PHE A 64 0.38 -22.03 8.27
CA PHE A 64 0.82 -21.51 6.98
C PHE A 64 0.82 -19.97 6.89
N GLY A 65 0.56 -19.28 8.00
CA GLY A 65 0.46 -17.82 8.06
C GLY A 65 -0.84 -17.26 7.50
N TRP A 66 -1.92 -18.05 7.42
CA TRP A 66 -3.23 -17.56 6.99
C TRP A 66 -3.96 -16.80 8.11
N GLY A 67 -4.83 -15.88 7.71
CA GLY A 67 -5.67 -15.11 8.63
C GLY A 67 -4.97 -13.83 9.11
N PRO A 68 -5.32 -13.33 10.31
CA PRO A 68 -4.62 -12.21 10.92
C PRO A 68 -3.23 -12.70 11.34
N SER A 69 -2.26 -12.60 10.45
CA SER A 69 -0.86 -12.94 10.71
C SER A 69 0.05 -11.79 10.28
N VAL A 70 1.24 -11.70 10.89
CA VAL A 70 2.25 -10.69 10.52
C VAL A 70 2.71 -10.88 9.07
N GLN A 71 2.77 -12.13 8.60
CA GLN A 71 3.10 -12.45 7.21
C GLN A 71 2.02 -11.92 6.25
N ALA A 72 0.74 -12.12 6.57
CA ALA A 72 -0.36 -11.60 5.76
C ALA A 72 -0.38 -10.05 5.78
N GLU A 73 -0.10 -9.42 6.92
CA GLU A 73 0.03 -7.96 7.00
C GLU A 73 1.14 -7.44 6.09
N LYS A 74 2.33 -8.04 6.15
CA LYS A 74 3.48 -7.67 5.32
C LYS A 74 3.18 -7.80 3.84
N TRP A 75 2.65 -8.95 3.39
CA TRP A 75 2.31 -9.17 1.98
C TRP A 75 1.22 -8.24 1.47
N ASN A 76 0.18 -7.98 2.27
CA ASN A 76 -0.86 -7.01 1.92
C ASN A 76 -0.30 -5.57 1.87
N GLY A 77 0.61 -5.23 2.78
CA GLY A 77 1.34 -3.96 2.76
C GLY A 77 2.16 -3.77 1.48
N ARG A 78 2.92 -4.80 1.06
CA ARG A 78 3.67 -4.80 -0.22
C ARG A 78 2.74 -4.61 -1.42
N HIS A 79 1.62 -5.32 -1.46
CA HIS A 79 0.64 -5.18 -2.53
C HIS A 79 -0.03 -3.80 -2.54
N ALA A 80 -0.33 -3.23 -1.38
CA ALA A 80 -0.91 -1.89 -1.28
C ALA A 80 0.09 -0.81 -1.73
N MET A 81 1.36 -0.91 -1.34
CA MET A 81 2.43 -0.01 -1.80
C MET A 81 2.63 -0.11 -3.31
N PHE A 82 2.69 -1.32 -3.86
CA PHE A 82 2.75 -1.52 -5.32
C PHE A 82 1.50 -0.99 -6.03
N GLY A 83 0.32 -1.21 -5.45
CA GLY A 83 -0.96 -0.72 -5.98
C GLY A 83 -0.98 0.80 -6.13
N TRP A 84 -0.48 1.55 -5.14
CA TRP A 84 -0.35 3.00 -5.24
C TRP A 84 0.55 3.44 -6.40
N VAL A 85 1.67 2.76 -6.64
CA VAL A 85 2.55 3.04 -7.78
C VAL A 85 1.81 2.84 -9.11
N VAL A 86 1.07 1.73 -9.25
CA VAL A 86 0.29 1.43 -10.47
C VAL A 86 -0.83 2.45 -10.68
N ILE A 87 -1.53 2.87 -9.62
CA ILE A 87 -2.59 3.89 -9.67
C ILE A 87 -2.02 5.23 -10.14
N CYS A 88 -0.92 5.70 -9.53
CA CYS A 88 -0.27 6.96 -9.91
C CYS A 88 0.28 6.92 -11.35
N ALA A 89 0.89 5.79 -11.76
CA ALA A 89 1.37 5.60 -13.14
C ALA A 89 0.21 5.62 -14.15
N THR A 90 -0.92 5.00 -13.81
CA THR A 90 -2.12 5.00 -14.65
C THR A 90 -2.74 6.40 -14.73
N ALA A 91 -2.81 7.14 -13.61
CA ALA A 91 -3.26 8.53 -13.60
C ALA A 91 -2.41 9.41 -14.51
N TYR A 92 -1.08 9.27 -14.44
CA TYR A 92 -0.15 9.97 -15.31
C TYR A 92 -0.31 9.60 -16.79
N ALA A 93 -0.40 8.30 -17.10
CA ALA A 93 -0.54 7.82 -18.47
C ALA A 93 -1.86 8.28 -19.10
N LYS A 94 -2.95 8.32 -18.31
CA LYS A 94 -4.25 8.83 -18.73
C LYS A 94 -4.24 10.35 -18.94
N GLY A 95 -3.71 11.10 -17.97
CA GLY A 95 -3.67 12.57 -18.02
C GLY A 95 -2.85 13.14 -19.19
N HIS A 96 -1.75 12.47 -19.55
CA HIS A 96 -0.87 12.89 -20.65
C HIS A 96 -1.17 12.22 -22.00
N GLY A 97 -2.23 11.43 -22.12
CA GLY A 97 -2.61 10.79 -23.39
C GLY A 97 -1.58 9.78 -23.91
N LEU A 98 -0.81 9.13 -23.01
CA LEU A 98 0.19 8.12 -23.38
C LEU A 98 -0.45 6.79 -23.79
N ILE A 99 -1.75 6.62 -23.53
CA ILE A 99 -2.51 5.44 -23.94
C ILE A 99 -2.97 5.63 -25.39
N PRO A 100 -2.50 4.80 -26.34
CA PRO A 100 -2.89 4.92 -27.73
C PRO A 100 -4.38 4.59 -27.90
N ASN A 101 -5.12 5.47 -28.57
CA ASN A 101 -6.54 5.27 -28.90
C ASN A 101 -7.40 4.82 -27.71
N ALA A 102 -7.27 5.49 -26.56
CA ALA A 102 -7.87 5.12 -25.28
C ALA A 102 -9.39 4.81 -25.36
N ASP A 103 -10.16 5.65 -26.06
CA ASP A 103 -11.62 5.54 -26.17
C ASP A 103 -12.11 4.56 -27.25
N ALA A 104 -11.22 4.05 -28.11
CA ALA A 104 -11.63 3.18 -29.20
C ALA A 104 -12.00 1.77 -28.67
N PRO A 105 -13.15 1.21 -29.09
CA PRO A 105 -13.54 -0.15 -28.73
C PRO A 105 -12.66 -1.19 -29.46
N LEU A 106 -12.39 -2.32 -28.80
CA LEU A 106 -11.70 -3.46 -29.42
C LEU A 106 -12.54 -4.10 -30.52
N ASP A 107 -11.89 -4.66 -31.54
CA ASP A 107 -12.59 -5.37 -32.61
C ASP A 107 -13.14 -6.71 -32.09
N LEU A 108 -14.47 -6.87 -32.18
CA LEU A 108 -15.17 -8.09 -31.81
C LEU A 108 -14.77 -9.28 -32.70
N LYS A 109 -14.33 -9.03 -33.93
CA LYS A 109 -13.88 -10.09 -34.84
C LYS A 109 -12.55 -10.71 -34.40
N GLU A 110 -11.66 -9.92 -33.80
CA GLU A 110 -10.35 -10.37 -33.35
C GLU A 110 -10.41 -10.97 -31.94
N TRP A 111 -11.16 -10.34 -31.03
CA TRP A 111 -11.18 -10.71 -29.60
C TRP A 111 -12.37 -11.56 -29.19
N GLY A 112 -13.38 -11.72 -30.05
CA GLY A 112 -14.55 -12.53 -29.80
C GLY A 112 -15.39 -12.06 -28.61
N THR A 113 -16.09 -12.99 -27.96
CA THR A 113 -16.98 -12.70 -26.83
C THR A 113 -16.26 -12.34 -25.53
N LEU A 114 -14.94 -12.54 -25.45
CA LEU A 114 -14.13 -12.23 -24.27
C LEU A 114 -14.02 -10.71 -24.02
N ALA A 115 -14.09 -9.92 -25.08
CA ALA A 115 -14.03 -8.45 -24.98
C ALA A 115 -15.42 -7.81 -24.79
N THR A 116 -16.52 -8.57 -24.82
CA THR A 116 -17.89 -8.04 -24.80
C THR A 116 -18.34 -7.68 -23.39
N ILE A 117 -18.86 -6.47 -23.23
CA ILE A 117 -19.53 -6.01 -21.99
C ILE A 117 -21.02 -6.38 -22.03
N SER A 118 -21.70 -6.07 -23.14
CA SER A 118 -23.09 -6.43 -23.37
C SER A 118 -23.41 -6.42 -24.87
N GLY A 119 -23.99 -7.52 -25.37
CA GLY A 119 -24.33 -7.65 -26.79
C GLY A 119 -23.10 -7.63 -27.70
N LYS A 120 -22.94 -6.56 -28.48
CA LYS A 120 -21.81 -6.33 -29.40
C LYS A 120 -20.86 -5.23 -28.94
N ASN A 121 -21.11 -4.62 -27.78
CA ASN A 121 -20.26 -3.56 -27.25
C ASN A 121 -19.05 -4.18 -26.56
N THR A 122 -17.86 -3.86 -27.04
CA THR A 122 -16.59 -4.36 -26.52
C THR A 122 -15.97 -3.36 -25.53
N ILE A 123 -15.02 -3.83 -24.71
CA ILE A 123 -14.21 -2.98 -23.84
C ILE A 123 -13.36 -2.01 -24.67
N THR A 124 -13.08 -0.84 -24.10
CA THR A 124 -12.18 0.14 -24.72
C THR A 124 -10.73 -0.29 -24.59
N ASN A 125 -9.87 0.22 -25.47
CA ASN A 125 -8.42 -0.03 -25.43
C ASN A 125 -7.81 0.37 -24.07
N GLU A 126 -8.25 1.49 -23.47
CA GLU A 126 -7.78 1.90 -22.15
C GLU A 126 -7.99 0.80 -21.10
N ARG A 127 -9.22 0.27 -21.02
CA ARG A 127 -9.57 -0.79 -20.06
C ARG A 127 -8.80 -2.08 -20.33
N ALA A 128 -8.63 -2.43 -21.61
CA ALA A 128 -7.89 -3.62 -22.01
C ALA A 128 -6.41 -3.52 -21.66
N ILE A 129 -5.76 -2.38 -21.95
CA ILE A 129 -4.33 -2.17 -21.68
C ILE A 129 -4.06 -2.23 -20.17
N ILE A 130 -4.87 -1.55 -19.35
CA ILE A 130 -4.72 -1.57 -17.88
C ILE A 130 -4.97 -2.98 -17.33
N LEU A 131 -5.98 -3.69 -17.84
CA LEU A 131 -6.25 -5.07 -17.41
C LEU A 131 -5.08 -6.00 -17.72
N ILE A 132 -4.55 -5.94 -18.94
CA ILE A 132 -3.42 -6.78 -19.34
C ILE A 132 -2.17 -6.41 -18.54
N ALA A 133 -1.92 -5.13 -18.24
CA ALA A 133 -0.82 -4.73 -17.36
C ALA A 133 -0.92 -5.37 -15.96
N ASN A 134 -2.12 -5.42 -15.37
CA ASN A 134 -2.36 -6.11 -14.10
C ASN A 134 -2.18 -7.63 -14.21
N VAL A 135 -2.59 -8.24 -15.32
CA VAL A 135 -2.36 -9.69 -15.57
C VAL A 135 -0.87 -10.02 -15.64
N HIS A 136 -0.04 -9.14 -16.21
CA HIS A 136 1.41 -9.32 -16.22
C HIS A 136 1.98 -9.30 -14.81
N ALA A 137 1.62 -8.29 -14.01
CA ALA A 137 2.06 -8.20 -12.61
C ALA A 137 1.59 -9.42 -11.79
N PHE A 138 0.35 -9.87 -12.00
CA PHE A 138 -0.19 -11.07 -11.36
C PHE A 138 0.55 -12.34 -11.76
N SER A 139 0.87 -12.51 -13.05
CA SER A 139 1.54 -13.71 -13.55
C SER A 139 2.96 -13.85 -12.98
N VAL A 140 3.69 -12.74 -12.86
CA VAL A 140 5.01 -12.73 -12.20
C VAL A 140 4.89 -13.05 -10.72
N GLY A 141 3.90 -12.47 -10.03
CA GLY A 141 3.62 -12.79 -8.63
C GLY A 141 3.28 -14.27 -8.42
N LEU A 142 2.40 -14.83 -9.25
CA LEU A 142 2.02 -16.24 -9.19
C LEU A 142 3.21 -17.17 -9.41
N LEU A 143 4.08 -16.87 -10.38
CA LEU A 143 5.32 -17.64 -10.58
C LEU A 143 6.23 -17.58 -9.36
N ALA A 144 6.34 -16.42 -8.69
CA ALA A 144 7.11 -16.28 -7.47
C ALA A 144 6.53 -17.09 -6.30
N THR A 145 5.20 -17.31 -6.26
CA THR A 145 4.57 -18.17 -5.25
C THR A 145 4.71 -19.67 -5.53
N LEU A 146 4.73 -20.07 -6.81
CA LEU A 146 4.85 -21.49 -7.19
C LEU A 146 6.29 -22.01 -7.10
N CYS A 147 7.27 -21.15 -7.36
CA CYS A 147 8.69 -21.49 -7.30
C CYS A 147 9.45 -20.35 -6.64
N PRO A 148 9.37 -20.23 -5.29
CA PRO A 148 10.14 -19.23 -4.57
C PRO A 148 11.63 -19.53 -4.72
N LEU A 149 12.43 -18.48 -4.87
CA LEU A 149 13.88 -18.57 -4.83
C LEU A 149 14.32 -18.82 -3.38
N PRO A 150 15.46 -19.49 -3.14
CA PRO A 150 15.92 -19.82 -1.79
C PRO A 150 16.24 -18.60 -0.91
N PHE A 151 16.33 -17.40 -1.50
CA PHE A 151 16.56 -16.13 -0.81
C PHE A 151 15.34 -15.20 -0.82
N SER A 152 14.24 -15.60 -1.48
CA SER A 152 13.01 -14.79 -1.52
C SER A 152 12.07 -15.17 -0.39
N ASP A 153 11.35 -14.19 0.14
CA ASP A 153 10.30 -14.39 1.14
C ASP A 153 9.17 -15.27 0.54
N PRO A 154 8.84 -16.42 1.14
CA PRO A 154 7.72 -17.24 0.67
C PRO A 154 6.38 -16.63 1.07
N LEU A 155 5.33 -16.88 0.27
CA LEU A 155 3.99 -16.41 0.59
C LEU A 155 3.44 -17.11 1.85
N LEU A 156 3.64 -18.42 1.94
CA LEU A 156 3.24 -19.24 3.07
C LEU A 156 4.43 -19.46 3.99
N VAL A 157 4.17 -19.41 5.30
CA VAL A 157 5.17 -19.78 6.29
C VAL A 157 5.39 -21.29 6.18
N ASP A 158 6.65 -21.71 6.14
CA ASP A 158 7.00 -23.13 6.18
C ASP A 158 7.06 -23.57 7.64
N PRO A 159 6.18 -24.48 8.10
CA PRO A 159 6.15 -24.92 9.49
C PRO A 159 7.41 -25.65 9.95
N ASP A 160 8.16 -26.23 9.00
CA ASP A 160 9.38 -26.97 9.29
C ASP A 160 10.64 -26.08 9.20
N SER A 161 10.48 -24.77 8.96
CA SER A 161 11.61 -23.84 8.86
C SER A 161 12.11 -23.39 10.23
N ASP A 162 13.43 -23.38 10.42
CA ASP A 162 14.12 -22.89 11.63
C ASP A 162 14.01 -21.35 11.82
N VAL A 163 13.24 -20.67 10.98
CA VAL A 163 13.05 -19.22 11.05
C VAL A 163 11.90 -18.93 12.03
N PRO A 164 12.14 -18.19 13.12
CA PRO A 164 11.09 -17.88 14.09
C PRO A 164 9.90 -17.21 13.41
N THR A 165 8.68 -17.61 13.80
CA THR A 165 7.46 -16.91 13.38
C THR A 165 7.62 -15.43 13.74
N PRO A 166 7.46 -14.50 12.78
CA PRO A 166 7.72 -13.08 13.05
C PRO A 166 6.81 -12.59 14.17
N GLU A 167 7.42 -11.99 15.21
CA GLU A 167 6.68 -11.43 16.33
C GLU A 167 5.79 -10.26 15.83
N PRO A 168 4.59 -10.09 16.40
CA PRO A 168 3.73 -8.97 16.04
C PRO A 168 4.43 -7.64 16.28
N PHE A 169 4.65 -6.90 15.19
CA PHE A 169 5.02 -5.49 15.28
C PHE A 169 3.85 -4.76 15.94
N GLY A 170 4.04 -4.30 17.17
CA GLY A 170 3.05 -3.55 17.93
C GLY A 170 2.49 -2.34 17.19
N TYR A 171 1.62 -1.56 17.84
CA TYR A 171 0.86 -0.48 17.18
C TYR A 171 1.72 0.50 16.35
N LEU A 172 2.88 0.90 16.89
CA LEU A 172 3.89 1.68 16.17
C LEU A 172 5.21 0.91 16.22
N PRO A 173 5.70 0.37 15.08
CA PRO A 173 7.06 -0.13 15.05
C PRO A 173 8.03 1.03 15.30
N GLU A 174 9.20 0.76 15.90
CA GLU A 174 10.19 1.80 16.11
C GLU A 174 10.53 2.46 14.77
N PHE A 175 10.42 3.80 14.72
CA PHE A 175 10.70 4.55 13.50
C PHE A 175 12.21 4.55 13.24
N LEU A 176 12.68 3.48 12.61
CA LEU A 176 14.05 3.30 12.15
C LEU A 176 14.11 3.75 10.69
N PRO A 177 14.71 4.91 10.38
CA PRO A 177 14.88 5.33 9.00
C PRO A 177 15.89 4.40 8.30
N GLY A 178 15.43 3.64 7.32
CA GLY A 178 16.26 2.70 6.56
C GLY A 178 15.44 1.77 5.66
N VAL A 179 16.13 0.88 4.94
CA VAL A 179 15.51 -0.27 4.25
C VAL A 179 15.38 -1.41 5.26
N THR A 180 14.56 -1.20 6.29
CA THR A 180 14.31 -2.18 7.36
C THR A 180 12.85 -2.67 7.31
N GLU A 181 12.57 -3.80 7.94
CA GLU A 181 11.23 -4.42 7.93
C GLU A 181 10.18 -3.53 8.63
N GLU A 182 10.59 -2.77 9.65
CA GLU A 182 9.73 -1.82 10.38
C GLU A 182 9.23 -0.69 9.49
N ALA A 183 10.13 -0.13 8.65
CA ALA A 183 9.78 0.90 7.69
C ALA A 183 8.85 0.35 6.59
N GLU A 184 9.01 -0.92 6.23
CA GLU A 184 8.13 -1.61 5.29
C GLU A 184 6.71 -1.74 5.85
N ILE A 185 6.56 -2.22 7.09
CA ILE A 185 5.26 -2.35 7.76
C ILE A 185 4.60 -0.99 7.96
N TYR A 186 5.35 0.04 8.38
CA TYR A 186 4.81 1.38 8.57
C TYR A 186 4.24 1.96 7.26
N ASN A 187 5.00 1.87 6.16
CA ASN A 187 4.54 2.32 4.85
C ASN A 187 3.43 1.43 4.28
N GLY A 188 3.48 0.13 4.53
CA GLY A 188 2.43 -0.82 4.16
C GLY A 188 1.09 -0.50 4.82
N ARG A 189 1.08 -0.26 6.15
CA ARG A 189 -0.11 0.17 6.90
C ARG A 189 -0.66 1.49 6.37
N LEU A 190 0.22 2.48 6.13
CA LEU A 190 -0.19 3.77 5.56
C LEU A 190 -0.78 3.62 4.16
N ALA A 191 -0.19 2.78 3.31
CA ALA A 191 -0.67 2.49 1.97
C ALA A 191 -2.05 1.80 1.99
N MET A 192 -2.24 0.81 2.88
CA MET A 192 -3.52 0.12 3.06
C MET A 192 -4.62 1.08 3.52
N LEU A 193 -4.33 1.92 4.53
CA LEU A 193 -5.26 2.97 4.98
C LEU A 193 -5.56 3.97 3.87
N GLY A 194 -4.56 4.33 3.06
CA GLY A 194 -4.72 5.18 1.89
C GLY A 194 -5.71 4.60 0.87
N LEU A 195 -5.65 3.30 0.58
CA LEU A 195 -6.59 2.68 -0.36
C LEU A 195 -8.02 2.65 0.19
N SER A 196 -8.20 2.30 1.47
CA SER A 196 -9.52 2.30 2.11
C SER A 196 -10.15 3.69 2.13
N THR A 197 -9.36 4.73 2.43
CA THR A 197 -9.83 6.12 2.43
C THR A 197 -10.11 6.63 1.01
N LEU A 198 -9.33 6.24 0.00
CA LEU A 198 -9.61 6.57 -1.41
C LEU A 198 -10.94 5.99 -1.88
N VAL A 199 -11.23 4.72 -1.55
CA VAL A 199 -12.51 4.08 -1.85
C VAL A 199 -13.65 4.80 -1.14
N GLY A 200 -13.48 5.12 0.16
CA GLY A 200 -14.47 5.88 0.92
C GLY A 200 -14.73 7.27 0.34
N ALA A 201 -13.69 8.00 -0.04
CA ALA A 201 -13.80 9.30 -0.67
C ALA A 201 -14.49 9.23 -2.03
N SER A 202 -14.19 8.20 -2.84
CA SER A 202 -14.86 7.96 -4.13
C SER A 202 -16.35 7.68 -3.96
N ALA A 203 -16.71 6.88 -2.94
CA ALA A 203 -18.12 6.61 -2.63
C ALA A 203 -18.88 7.86 -2.15
N ILE A 204 -18.25 8.72 -1.35
CA ILE A 204 -18.88 9.94 -0.81
C ILE A 204 -19.01 11.02 -1.88
N GLN A 205 -17.96 11.25 -2.67
CA GLN A 205 -17.92 12.35 -3.64
C GLN A 205 -18.49 11.97 -5.01
N GLY A 206 -18.70 10.68 -5.28
CA GLY A 206 -19.19 10.19 -6.58
C GLY A 206 -18.20 10.40 -7.74
N LYS A 207 -16.94 10.70 -7.44
CA LYS A 207 -15.87 10.91 -8.43
C LYS A 207 -15.08 9.61 -8.66
N PRO A 208 -14.56 9.38 -9.87
CA PRO A 208 -13.69 8.24 -10.11
C PRO A 208 -12.40 8.39 -9.29
N MET A 209 -11.82 7.26 -8.86
CA MET A 209 -10.67 7.23 -7.95
C MET A 209 -9.46 8.03 -8.48
N LEU A 210 -9.24 8.04 -9.80
CA LEU A 210 -8.13 8.78 -10.41
C LEU A 210 -8.28 10.30 -10.25
N ASP A 211 -9.51 10.83 -10.27
CA ASP A 211 -9.75 12.27 -10.10
C ASP A 211 -9.46 12.70 -8.66
N ILE A 212 -9.80 11.86 -7.69
CA ILE A 212 -9.49 12.11 -6.28
C ILE A 212 -7.97 12.07 -6.07
N VAL A 213 -7.27 11.12 -6.68
CA VAL A 213 -5.80 11.08 -6.63
C VAL A 213 -5.19 12.34 -7.24
N ASN A 214 -5.73 12.82 -8.37
CA ASN A 214 -5.28 14.05 -8.99
C ASN A 214 -5.56 15.30 -8.12
N GLU A 215 -6.71 15.37 -7.45
CA GLU A 215 -7.01 16.42 -6.48
C GLU A 215 -6.04 16.37 -5.29
N CYS A 216 -5.71 15.18 -4.79
CA CYS A 216 -4.74 14.98 -3.72
C CYS A 216 -3.30 15.36 -4.12
N THR A 217 -2.93 15.25 -5.40
CA THR A 217 -1.62 15.68 -5.91
C THR A 217 -1.60 17.13 -6.40
N GLY A 218 -2.70 17.87 -6.26
CA GLY A 218 -2.79 19.28 -6.65
C GLY A 218 -2.87 19.50 -8.16
N HIS A 219 -3.59 18.64 -8.88
CA HIS A 219 -3.76 18.68 -10.34
C HIS A 219 -2.46 18.43 -11.13
N ALA A 220 -1.58 17.59 -10.59
CA ALA A 220 -0.31 17.27 -11.25
C ALA A 220 -0.47 16.40 -12.50
N TYR A 221 -1.58 15.67 -12.64
CA TYR A 221 -1.80 14.72 -13.73
C TYR A 221 -2.71 15.27 -14.85
N TYR A 222 -3.71 16.09 -14.52
CA TYR A 222 -4.60 16.75 -15.49
C TYR A 222 -5.39 17.92 -14.88
#